data_AF-A0A1D6LJU7-F1
#
_entry.id   AF-A0A1D6LJU7-F1
#
_cell.length_a   1.000
_cell.length_b   1.000
_cell.length_c   1.000
_cell.angle_alpha   90.00
_cell.angle_beta   90.00
_cell.angle_gamma   90.00
#
_symmetry.space_group_name_H-M   'P 1'
#
loop_
_entity.id
_entity.type
_entity.pdbx_description
1 polymer ?
#
loop_
_entity_poly.entity_id
_entity_poly.type
_entity_poly.pdbx_seq_one_letter_code
_entity_poly.pdbx_strand_id
1 'polypeptide(L)'
;MLLLPLEERLKKWFTEVSGVNRFDALKDLAPTCSEVEILKMLPECAYLVRGLWVCKSSLLFDGVYSGPMDRILLEFTKRDPVPSNILEPFINLIGNRAMRDWILSPLCKRRQILKDHKFISADLSFIKRYPHIVNEQECAWSARETTLRESLEMSTTLAKKTMNSTRPNVASKGPHSNMSKGRDGPSQGSDDLARSVLGTVFTANKVRSMQAVVRDLRQLAAKYASNRKDGSKLQALCNAAKNCASLPHDELNRKIHLVAVPVHSVFVAKHEDKRALRNIFILLFRHKEPNGTLTKQEVVAAAAKHIKREITDREYHQVVTEICISTEDGHLLLKNGDEP
;
A
#
# COMPACT_ATOMS: atom_id res chain seq x y z
N MET A 1 19.51 3.06 -23.89
CA MET A 1 18.21 3.69 -23.60
C MET A 1 17.35 3.93 -24.84
N LEU A 2 17.88 4.49 -25.93
CA LEU A 2 17.07 4.92 -27.10
C LEU A 2 16.34 3.81 -27.88
N LEU A 3 16.69 2.54 -27.68
CA LEU A 3 16.03 1.39 -28.31
C LEU A 3 14.75 0.94 -27.61
N LEU A 4 14.47 1.46 -26.41
CA LEU A 4 13.28 1.10 -25.63
C LEU A 4 12.07 1.96 -26.04
N PRO A 5 10.83 1.44 -25.90
CA PRO A 5 9.62 2.25 -26.03
C PRO A 5 9.67 3.51 -25.16
N LEU A 6 9.00 4.58 -25.60
CA LEU A 6 8.99 5.87 -24.89
C LEU A 6 8.59 5.72 -23.42
N GLU A 7 7.58 4.90 -23.15
CA GLU A 7 7.11 4.63 -21.78
C GLU A 7 8.21 4.04 -20.89
N GLU A 8 8.92 3.02 -21.38
CA GLU A 8 9.99 2.36 -20.64
C GLU A 8 11.18 3.28 -20.40
N ARG A 9 11.52 4.11 -21.39
CA ARG A 9 12.56 5.14 -21.25
C ARG A 9 12.21 6.13 -20.15
N LEU A 10 10.98 6.64 -20.14
CA LEU A 10 10.52 7.58 -19.13
C LEU A 10 10.49 6.93 -17.74
N LYS A 11 9.94 5.71 -17.62
CA LYS A 11 9.94 4.98 -16.35
C LYS A 11 11.36 4.80 -15.80
N LYS A 12 12.29 4.28 -16.62
CA LYS A 12 13.69 4.12 -16.22
C LYS A 12 14.34 5.44 -15.82
N TRP A 13 14.10 6.51 -16.57
CA TRP A 13 14.63 7.84 -16.21
C TRP A 13 14.16 8.28 -14.82
N PHE A 14 12.86 8.16 -14.55
CA PHE A 14 12.28 8.57 -13.28
C PHE A 14 12.73 7.70 -12.09
N THR A 15 13.03 6.42 -12.33
CA THR A 15 13.44 5.48 -11.28
C THR A 15 14.95 5.39 -11.08
N GLU A 16 15.75 5.66 -12.11
CA GLU A 16 17.21 5.43 -12.08
C GLU A 16 18.05 6.71 -12.20
N VAL A 17 17.50 7.80 -12.76
CA VAL A 17 18.28 9.03 -13.03
C VAL A 17 17.78 10.22 -12.22
N SER A 18 16.50 10.57 -12.32
CA SER A 18 15.95 11.74 -11.62
C SER A 18 14.46 11.60 -11.35
N GLY A 19 14.07 11.67 -10.08
CA GLY A 19 12.68 11.63 -9.65
C GLY A 19 11.89 12.91 -9.90
N VAL A 20 12.53 14.04 -10.23
CA VAL A 20 11.89 15.35 -10.43
C VAL A 20 12.53 16.05 -11.62
N ASN A 21 11.73 16.39 -12.64
CA ASN A 21 12.25 16.93 -13.90
C ASN A 21 11.40 18.08 -14.42
N ARG A 22 12.06 19.02 -15.08
CA ARG A 22 11.39 19.98 -15.99
C ARG A 22 11.03 19.26 -17.28
N PHE A 23 10.00 19.75 -17.97
CA PHE A 23 9.59 19.15 -19.24
C PHE A 23 10.69 19.24 -20.31
N ASP A 24 11.45 20.33 -20.35
CA ASP A 24 12.55 20.49 -21.32
C ASP A 24 13.61 19.39 -21.18
N ALA A 25 13.97 19.00 -19.97
CA ALA A 25 14.91 17.89 -19.74
C ALA A 25 14.36 16.54 -20.23
N LEU A 26 13.04 16.36 -20.21
CA LEU A 26 12.40 15.12 -20.66
C LEU A 26 12.29 15.06 -22.20
N LYS A 27 12.27 16.20 -22.89
CA LYS A 27 12.31 16.25 -24.36
C LYS A 27 13.61 15.69 -24.91
N ASP A 28 14.72 15.97 -24.23
CA ASP A 28 16.05 15.51 -24.64
C ASP A 28 16.18 13.96 -24.60
N LEU A 29 15.31 13.27 -23.84
CA LEU A 29 15.27 11.81 -23.76
C LEU A 29 14.54 11.15 -24.94
N ALA A 30 13.75 11.94 -25.66
CA ALA A 30 12.90 11.48 -26.74
C ALA A 30 12.99 12.43 -27.94
N PRO A 31 14.19 12.61 -28.54
CA PRO A 31 14.41 13.58 -29.61
C PRO A 31 13.62 13.25 -30.88
N THR A 32 13.17 12.01 -31.04
CA THR A 32 12.36 11.54 -32.17
C THR A 32 10.86 11.62 -31.90
N CYS A 33 10.43 12.01 -30.70
CA CYS A 33 9.02 12.10 -30.32
C CYS A 33 8.58 13.56 -30.30
N SER A 34 7.35 13.83 -30.71
CA SER A 34 6.74 15.15 -30.58
C SER A 34 6.47 15.49 -29.11
N GLU A 35 6.41 16.79 -28.78
CA GLU A 35 6.05 17.23 -27.43
C GLU A 35 4.68 16.66 -26.99
N VAL A 36 3.73 16.54 -27.92
CA VAL A 36 2.39 16.00 -27.66
C VAL A 36 2.44 14.52 -27.27
N GLU A 37 3.26 13.71 -27.94
CA GLU A 37 3.41 12.29 -27.60
C GLU A 37 4.03 12.11 -26.22
N ILE A 38 5.07 12.90 -25.90
CA ILE A 38 5.70 12.86 -24.57
C ILE A 38 4.68 13.25 -23.50
N LEU A 39 3.95 14.35 -23.69
CA LEU A 39 2.93 14.83 -22.73
C LEU A 39 1.80 13.82 -22.52
N LYS A 40 1.40 13.05 -23.55
CA LYS A 40 0.41 11.98 -23.41
C LYS A 40 0.92 10.81 -22.58
N MET A 41 2.22 10.53 -22.61
CA MET A 41 2.82 9.39 -21.89
C MET A 41 3.22 9.73 -20.44
N LEU A 42 3.51 11.00 -20.15
CA LEU A 42 3.95 11.41 -18.82
C LEU A 42 2.96 11.08 -17.69
N PRO A 43 1.64 11.24 -17.85
CA PRO A 43 0.66 10.85 -16.83
C PRO A 43 0.70 9.38 -16.44
N GLU A 44 1.30 8.49 -17.24
CA GLU A 44 1.46 7.07 -16.88
C GLU A 44 2.56 6.85 -15.83
N CYS A 45 3.60 7.68 -15.82
CA CYS A 45 4.80 7.49 -15.00
C CYS A 45 5.15 8.65 -14.06
N ALA A 46 4.53 9.81 -14.21
CA ALA A 46 4.77 10.98 -13.38
C ALA A 46 3.48 11.76 -13.05
N TYR A 47 3.57 12.58 -12.00
CA TYR A 47 2.58 13.58 -11.63
C TYR A 47 3.13 14.99 -11.90
N LEU A 48 2.25 15.90 -12.32
CA LEU A 48 2.61 17.30 -12.40
C LEU A 48 2.41 17.98 -11.04
N VAL A 49 3.46 18.63 -10.52
CA VAL A 49 3.42 19.43 -9.28
C VAL A 49 4.09 20.77 -9.56
N ARG A 50 3.29 21.85 -9.61
CA ARG A 50 3.75 23.23 -9.86
C ARG A 50 4.68 23.35 -11.09
N GLY A 51 4.30 22.69 -12.19
CA GLY A 51 5.03 22.71 -13.46
C GLY A 51 6.18 21.70 -13.56
N LEU A 52 6.54 21.01 -12.48
CA LEU A 52 7.55 19.94 -12.49
C LEU A 52 6.89 18.57 -12.60
N TRP A 53 7.50 17.68 -13.39
CA TRP A 53 7.11 16.29 -13.49
C TRP A 53 7.83 15.47 -12.42
N VAL A 54 7.06 14.87 -11.52
CA VAL A 54 7.54 14.12 -10.37
C VAL A 54 7.20 12.65 -10.54
N CYS A 55 8.17 11.76 -10.38
CA CYS A 55 7.98 10.31 -10.49
C CYS A 55 6.78 9.85 -9.63
N LYS A 56 5.92 9.00 -10.21
CA LYS A 56 4.83 8.40 -9.45
C LYS A 56 5.40 7.56 -8.32
N SER A 57 4.85 7.74 -7.13
CA SER A 57 5.22 6.96 -5.96
C SER A 57 5.02 5.46 -6.19
N SER A 58 4.03 5.03 -6.97
CA SER A 58 3.82 3.62 -7.33
C SER A 58 4.93 2.98 -8.16
N LEU A 59 5.83 3.77 -8.76
CA LEU A 59 7.01 3.26 -9.47
C LEU A 59 8.22 3.07 -8.55
N LEU A 60 8.28 3.82 -7.44
CA LEU A 60 9.40 3.78 -6.49
C LEU A 60 9.09 2.96 -5.24
N PHE A 61 7.84 2.97 -4.81
CA PHE A 61 7.38 2.39 -3.56
C PHE A 61 6.47 1.20 -3.81
N ASP A 62 6.60 0.18 -2.96
CA ASP A 62 5.50 -0.77 -2.76
C ASP A 62 4.26 -0.02 -2.24
N GLY A 63 3.06 -0.59 -2.44
CA GLY A 63 1.78 0.11 -2.23
C GLY A 63 1.53 0.67 -0.82
N VAL A 64 2.40 0.38 0.16
CA VAL A 64 2.28 0.86 1.54
C VAL A 64 2.86 2.28 1.70
N TYR A 65 3.89 2.65 0.95
CA TYR A 65 4.53 3.98 1.06
C TYR A 65 4.10 4.96 -0.02
N SER A 66 3.42 4.48 -1.07
CA SER A 66 2.90 5.34 -2.14
C SER A 66 1.92 6.39 -1.60
N GLY A 67 0.94 5.97 -0.79
CA GLY A 67 -0.08 6.86 -0.21
C GLY A 67 0.49 8.05 0.58
N PRO A 68 1.39 7.84 1.56
CA PRO A 68 2.05 8.94 2.26
C PRO A 68 2.81 9.89 1.33
N MET A 69 3.54 9.37 0.34
CA MET A 69 4.28 10.19 -0.61
C MET A 69 3.34 11.03 -1.48
N ASP A 70 2.28 10.42 -1.99
CA ASP A 70 1.25 11.09 -2.78
C ASP A 70 0.55 12.20 -2.00
N ARG A 71 0.36 11.99 -0.69
CA ARG A 71 -0.20 13.02 0.18
C ARG A 71 0.76 14.21 0.33
N ILE A 72 2.06 13.98 0.44
CA ILE A 72 3.06 15.05 0.47
C ILE A 72 3.02 15.85 -0.85
N LEU A 73 3.01 15.17 -2.00
CA LEU A 73 2.93 15.80 -3.32
C LEU A 73 1.65 16.64 -3.47
N LEU A 74 0.51 16.11 -3.02
CA LEU A 74 -0.77 16.84 -3.00
C LEU A 74 -0.73 18.10 -2.14
N GLU A 75 -0.06 18.11 -0.99
CA GLU A 75 0.05 19.35 -0.20
C GLU A 75 0.86 20.43 -0.95
N PHE A 76 1.87 20.04 -1.73
CA PHE A 76 2.62 20.97 -2.57
C PHE A 76 1.79 21.53 -3.73
N THR A 77 0.78 20.82 -4.25
CA THR A 77 -0.12 21.43 -5.27
C THR A 77 -0.95 22.55 -4.67
N LYS A 78 -1.32 22.45 -3.39
CA LYS A 78 -2.22 23.39 -2.71
C LYS A 78 -1.52 24.62 -2.15
N ARG A 79 -0.33 24.45 -1.59
CA ARG A 79 0.36 25.54 -0.87
C ARG A 79 1.87 25.47 -1.03
N ASP A 80 2.52 26.62 -0.92
CA ASP A 80 3.97 26.74 -0.86
C ASP A 80 4.34 28.02 -0.09
N PRO A 81 5.09 27.95 1.03
CA PRO A 81 5.64 26.74 1.65
C PRO A 81 4.58 25.86 2.34
N VAL A 82 4.93 24.59 2.58
CA VAL A 82 4.09 23.66 3.36
C VAL A 82 4.62 23.54 4.79
N PRO A 83 3.83 23.83 5.83
CA PRO A 83 4.23 23.65 7.23
C PRO A 83 4.71 22.23 7.55
N SER A 84 5.79 22.10 8.33
CA SER A 84 6.38 20.80 8.66
C SER A 84 5.43 19.90 9.47
N ASN A 85 4.57 20.46 10.32
CA ASN A 85 3.57 19.67 11.06
C ASN A 85 2.55 18.98 10.14
N ILE A 86 2.36 19.45 8.90
CA ILE A 86 1.51 18.81 7.90
C ILE A 86 2.26 17.66 7.22
N LEU A 87 3.54 17.86 6.86
CA LEU A 87 4.30 16.86 6.10
C LEU A 87 4.94 15.77 6.97
N GLU A 88 5.44 16.12 8.16
CA GLU A 88 6.19 15.23 9.05
C GLU A 88 5.45 13.92 9.37
N PRO A 89 4.13 13.89 9.65
CA PRO A 89 3.41 12.63 9.84
C PRO A 89 3.54 11.68 8.65
N PHE A 90 3.52 12.20 7.43
CA PHE A 90 3.64 11.39 6.21
C PHE A 90 5.10 11.06 5.88
N ILE A 91 6.01 12.02 6.07
CA ILE A 91 7.46 11.81 5.92
C ILE A 91 7.94 10.68 6.84
N ASN A 92 7.43 10.61 8.07
CA ASN A 92 7.78 9.57 9.04
C ASN A 92 7.18 8.19 8.71
N LEU A 93 6.10 8.14 7.91
CA LEU A 93 5.54 6.89 7.41
C LEU A 93 6.36 6.30 6.26
N ILE A 94 7.12 7.12 5.54
CA ILE A 94 8.03 6.68 4.47
C ILE A 94 9.32 6.17 5.14
N GLY A 95 9.33 4.88 5.48
CA GLY A 95 10.44 4.23 6.18
C GLY A 95 11.76 4.19 5.39
N ASN A 96 11.69 4.29 4.06
CA ASN A 96 12.87 4.30 3.19
C ASN A 96 13.40 5.73 2.98
N ARG A 97 14.50 6.06 3.67
CA ARG A 97 15.19 7.36 3.56
C ARG A 97 15.66 7.66 2.14
N ALA A 98 16.31 6.71 1.47
CA ALA A 98 16.87 6.93 0.13
C ALA A 98 15.78 7.25 -0.89
N MET A 99 14.68 6.48 -0.89
CA MET A 99 13.55 6.71 -1.79
C MET A 99 12.80 8.01 -1.46
N ARG A 100 12.64 8.33 -0.18
CA ARG A 100 12.05 9.62 0.22
C ARG A 100 12.90 10.78 -0.31
N ASP A 101 14.21 10.72 -0.08
CA ASP A 101 15.14 11.78 -0.43
C ASP A 101 15.32 11.88 -1.96
N TRP A 102 15.06 10.80 -2.72
CA TRP A 102 15.02 10.76 -4.19
C TRP A 102 14.01 11.75 -4.79
N ILE A 103 12.86 11.93 -4.15
CA ILE A 103 11.87 12.92 -4.58
C ILE A 103 11.99 14.20 -3.75
N LEU A 104 12.03 14.13 -2.43
CA LEU A 104 11.90 15.33 -1.59
C LEU A 104 13.08 16.29 -1.71
N SER A 105 14.32 15.77 -1.83
CA SER A 105 15.51 16.62 -1.92
C SER A 105 15.53 17.49 -3.18
N PRO A 106 15.25 16.97 -4.40
CA PRO A 106 15.13 17.82 -5.57
C PRO A 106 13.83 18.63 -5.61
N LEU A 107 12.77 18.24 -4.86
CA LEU A 107 11.47 18.92 -4.91
C LEU A 107 11.33 20.10 -3.95
N CYS A 108 11.98 20.05 -2.78
CA CYS A 108 11.79 21.07 -1.75
C CYS A 108 13.00 21.23 -0.82
N LYS A 109 13.06 22.36 -0.13
CA LYS A 109 14.04 22.64 0.93
C LYS A 109 13.33 22.78 2.27
N ARG A 110 13.74 21.98 3.25
CA ARG A 110 13.32 22.13 4.65
C ARG A 110 13.96 23.39 5.24
N ARG A 111 13.15 24.32 5.74
CA ARG A 111 13.62 25.54 6.41
C ARG A 111 13.39 25.41 7.90
N GLN A 112 14.43 24.99 8.62
CA GLN A 112 14.32 24.63 10.04
C GLN A 112 13.80 25.76 10.93
N ILE A 113 14.22 27.00 10.65
CA ILE A 113 13.80 28.20 11.40
C ILE A 113 12.31 28.48 11.20
N LEU A 114 11.83 28.39 9.95
CA LEU A 114 10.44 28.66 9.59
C LEU A 114 9.52 27.45 9.82
N LYS A 115 10.10 26.28 10.16
CA LYS A 115 9.40 25.02 10.39
C LYS A 115 8.49 24.65 9.22
N ASP A 116 8.99 24.81 8.00
CA ASP A 116 8.28 24.47 6.78
C ASP A 116 9.18 23.82 5.72
N HIS A 117 8.55 23.33 4.65
CA HIS A 117 9.20 22.85 3.45
C HIS A 117 8.81 23.78 2.29
N LYS A 118 9.81 24.46 1.73
CA LYS A 118 9.65 25.37 0.60
C LYS A 118 9.85 24.58 -0.69
N PHE A 119 8.86 24.60 -1.58
CA PHE A 119 8.99 24.02 -2.92
C PHE A 119 10.16 24.68 -3.66
N ILE A 120 10.86 23.93 -4.50
CA ILE A 120 11.84 24.54 -5.41
C ILE A 120 11.14 25.49 -6.39
N SER A 121 11.88 26.23 -7.22
CA SER A 121 11.21 27.14 -8.17
C SER A 121 10.27 26.36 -9.10
N ALA A 122 9.01 26.79 -9.18
CA ALA A 122 8.03 26.27 -10.13
C ALA A 122 8.49 26.50 -11.58
N ASP A 123 8.04 25.63 -12.49
CA ASP A 123 8.26 25.80 -13.94
C ASP A 123 7.13 26.64 -14.54
N LEU A 124 7.25 27.97 -14.39
CA LEU A 124 6.25 28.92 -14.87
C LEU A 124 6.12 28.91 -16.40
N SER A 125 7.22 28.61 -17.11
CA SER A 125 7.22 28.43 -18.56
C SER A 125 6.32 27.28 -18.98
N PHE A 126 6.44 26.13 -18.34
CA PHE A 126 5.58 24.97 -18.60
C PHE A 126 4.12 25.29 -18.32
N ILE A 127 3.82 25.90 -17.16
CA ILE A 127 2.46 26.24 -16.75
C ILE A 127 1.80 27.17 -17.77
N LYS A 128 2.53 28.18 -18.25
CA LYS A 128 2.02 29.13 -19.25
C LYS A 128 1.85 28.49 -20.63
N ARG A 129 2.72 27.56 -21.01
CA ARG A 129 2.74 26.94 -22.34
C ARG A 129 1.70 25.81 -22.49
N TYR A 130 1.44 25.06 -21.43
CA TYR A 130 0.51 23.92 -21.45
C TYR A 130 -0.59 24.01 -20.38
N PRO A 131 -1.41 25.09 -20.38
CA PRO A 131 -2.44 25.28 -19.35
C PRO A 131 -3.51 24.17 -19.37
N HIS A 132 -3.77 23.56 -20.52
CA HIS A 132 -4.69 22.43 -20.64
C HIS A 132 -4.19 21.19 -19.89
N ILE A 133 -2.88 20.88 -19.96
CA ILE A 133 -2.27 19.78 -19.20
C ILE A 133 -2.29 20.09 -17.71
N VAL A 134 -2.02 21.34 -17.32
CA VAL A 134 -2.11 21.76 -15.92
C VAL A 134 -3.52 21.51 -15.37
N ASN A 135 -4.55 21.97 -16.08
CA ASN A 135 -5.94 21.77 -15.68
C ASN A 135 -6.31 20.28 -15.58
N GLU A 136 -5.90 19.45 -16.55
CA GLU A 136 -6.13 18.00 -16.51
C GLU A 136 -5.49 17.36 -15.28
N GLN A 137 -4.26 17.75 -14.94
CA GLN A 137 -3.55 17.24 -13.77
C GLN A 137 -4.16 17.75 -12.46
N GLU A 138 -4.70 18.97 -12.41
CA GLU A 138 -5.47 19.47 -11.27
C GLU A 138 -6.75 18.67 -11.05
N CYS A 139 -7.47 18.31 -12.12
CA CYS A 139 -8.61 17.39 -12.04
C CYS A 139 -8.18 16.00 -11.54
N ALA A 140 -7.06 15.47 -12.04
CA ALA A 140 -6.51 14.19 -11.59
C ALA A 140 -6.15 14.21 -10.09
N TRP A 141 -5.53 15.29 -9.61
CA TRP A 141 -5.24 15.48 -8.19
C TRP A 141 -6.50 15.58 -7.34
N SER A 142 -7.54 16.25 -7.83
CA SER A 142 -8.83 16.36 -7.14
C SER A 142 -9.51 15.00 -6.97
N ALA A 143 -9.55 14.18 -8.04
CA ALA A 143 -10.06 12.81 -7.96
C ALA A 143 -9.25 11.96 -6.97
N ARG A 144 -7.92 12.12 -7.00
CA ARG A 144 -7.00 11.37 -6.15
C ARG A 144 -7.09 11.76 -4.67
N GLU A 145 -7.33 13.03 -4.38
CA GLU A 145 -7.55 13.51 -3.02
C GLU A 145 -8.74 12.81 -2.37
N THR A 146 -9.83 12.62 -3.13
CA THR A 146 -11.02 11.89 -2.66
C THR A 146 -10.65 10.47 -2.25
N THR A 147 -9.91 9.75 -3.09
CA THR A 147 -9.43 8.39 -2.79
C THR A 147 -8.49 8.35 -1.57
N LEU A 148 -7.59 9.32 -1.44
CA LEU A 148 -6.67 9.42 -0.30
C LEU A 148 -7.40 9.73 1.02
N ARG A 149 -8.50 10.49 0.97
CA ARG A 149 -9.35 10.82 2.13
C ARG A 149 -10.15 9.62 2.60
N GLU A 150 -10.80 8.91 1.68
CA GLU A 150 -11.59 7.71 1.99
C GLU A 150 -10.74 6.61 2.66
N SER A 151 -9.50 6.43 2.21
CA SER A 151 -8.54 5.51 2.81
C SER A 151 -8.20 5.85 4.28
N LEU A 152 -8.14 7.15 4.61
CA LEU A 152 -7.85 7.65 5.96
C LEU A 152 -9.08 7.58 6.88
N GLU A 153 -10.27 7.88 6.37
CA GLU A 153 -11.53 7.82 7.13
C GLU A 153 -11.92 6.37 7.51
N MET A 154 -11.66 5.43 6.61
CA MET A 154 -11.84 3.99 6.88
C MET A 154 -10.87 3.48 7.97
N SER A 155 -9.74 4.16 8.18
CA SER A 155 -8.77 3.88 9.24
C SER A 155 -9.14 4.50 10.61
N THR A 156 -9.93 5.56 10.63
CA THR A 156 -10.31 6.28 11.88
C THR A 156 -11.65 5.82 12.46
N THR A 157 -12.56 5.31 11.63
CA THR A 157 -13.86 4.77 12.07
C THR A 157 -13.72 3.43 12.81
N LEU A 158 -12.70 2.63 12.52
CA LEU A 158 -12.36 1.43 13.32
C LEU A 158 -11.84 1.77 14.72
N ALA A 159 -11.19 2.93 14.90
CA ALA A 159 -10.60 3.33 16.19
C ALA A 159 -11.64 3.86 17.19
N LYS A 160 -12.83 4.28 16.74
CA LYS A 160 -13.90 4.81 17.60
C LYS A 160 -14.89 3.76 18.11
N LYS A 161 -14.83 2.50 17.63
CA LYS A 161 -15.78 1.45 18.05
C LYS A 161 -15.38 0.67 19.32
N THR A 162 -14.29 1.05 20.02
CA THR A 162 -13.80 0.30 21.19
C THR A 162 -13.80 1.09 22.50
N MET A 163 -14.57 2.16 22.62
CA MET A 163 -14.89 2.72 23.94
C MET A 163 -16.38 3.05 24.02
N ASN A 164 -16.99 2.55 25.11
CA ASN A 164 -18.37 2.68 25.55
C ASN A 164 -19.24 1.44 25.23
N SER A 165 -19.09 0.40 26.07
CA SER A 165 -20.19 -0.52 26.35
C SER A 165 -20.37 -0.59 27.86
N THR A 166 -21.19 0.32 28.38
CA THR A 166 -21.91 0.11 29.63
C THR A 166 -23.14 -0.71 29.29
N ARG A 167 -23.32 -1.86 29.94
CA ARG A 167 -24.56 -2.67 29.89
C ARG A 167 -25.77 -1.80 30.27
N PRO A 168 -26.96 -2.10 29.73
CA PRO A 168 -27.89 -2.86 30.56
C PRO A 168 -28.69 -3.96 29.82
N ASN A 169 -29.15 -4.90 30.63
CA ASN A 169 -30.10 -5.96 30.30
C ASN A 169 -31.51 -5.41 29.99
N VAL A 170 -32.30 -6.17 29.23
CA VAL A 170 -33.66 -6.69 29.52
C VAL A 170 -34.43 -6.94 28.22
N ALA A 171 -35.27 -7.98 28.28
CA ALA A 171 -35.84 -8.77 27.22
C ALA A 171 -37.11 -8.21 26.52
N SER A 172 -37.42 -8.90 25.41
CA SER A 172 -38.75 -9.40 25.00
C SER A 172 -39.59 -8.64 23.95
N LYS A 173 -39.96 -9.48 22.96
CA LYS A 173 -41.17 -9.53 22.13
C LYS A 173 -41.31 -8.63 20.89
N GLY A 174 -41.21 -9.31 19.74
CA GLY A 174 -42.36 -9.50 18.85
C GLY A 174 -42.59 -8.44 17.77
N PRO A 175 -43.26 -8.82 16.67
CA PRO A 175 -42.83 -8.46 15.31
C PRO A 175 -43.79 -7.49 14.62
N HIS A 176 -43.29 -6.57 13.81
CA HIS A 176 -44.06 -6.08 12.66
C HIS A 176 -43.17 -5.68 11.49
N SER A 177 -43.55 -6.26 10.36
CA SER A 177 -43.21 -5.89 8.99
C SER A 177 -43.50 -4.42 8.72
N ASN A 178 -42.62 -3.74 7.99
CA ASN A 178 -43.05 -3.04 6.79
C ASN A 178 -41.91 -2.69 5.85
N MET A 179 -42.24 -2.84 4.58
CA MET A 179 -41.42 -2.60 3.42
C MET A 179 -40.88 -1.17 3.37
N SER A 180 -39.62 -1.03 2.96
CA SER A 180 -39.20 0.14 2.22
C SER A 180 -38.14 -0.23 1.18
N LYS A 181 -38.42 0.27 -0.02
CA LYS A 181 -37.76 0.09 -1.30
C LYS A 181 -36.25 0.33 -1.27
N GLY A 182 -35.57 -0.52 -2.02
CA GLY A 182 -34.39 -0.24 -2.86
C GLY A 182 -33.61 1.03 -2.56
N ARG A 183 -32.45 0.85 -1.91
CA ARG A 183 -31.33 1.75 -2.04
C ARG A 183 -30.08 0.89 -2.21
N ASP A 184 -29.64 0.75 -3.44
CA ASP A 184 -28.32 0.18 -3.76
C ASP A 184 -27.26 1.06 -3.10
N GLY A 185 -26.74 0.55 -1.98
CA GLY A 185 -25.52 1.02 -1.34
C GLY A 185 -24.34 0.13 -1.75
N PRO A 186 -23.10 0.65 -1.77
CA PRO A 186 -21.97 -0.05 -2.34
C PRO A 186 -21.57 -1.26 -1.47
N SER A 187 -21.80 -2.48 -1.99
CA SER A 187 -20.94 -3.68 -1.93
C SER A 187 -20.13 -4.04 -0.67
N GLN A 188 -20.49 -3.60 0.54
CA GLN A 188 -19.81 -3.99 1.79
C GLN A 188 -19.80 -5.52 2.02
N GLY A 189 -20.84 -6.24 1.58
CA GLY A 189 -20.93 -7.69 1.77
C GLY A 189 -19.91 -8.51 0.97
N SER A 190 -19.37 -7.99 -0.13
CA SER A 190 -18.41 -8.71 -0.97
C SER A 190 -17.00 -8.70 -0.34
N ASP A 191 -16.60 -7.58 0.24
CA ASP A 191 -15.27 -7.41 0.83
C ASP A 191 -15.10 -8.17 2.15
N ASP A 192 -16.17 -8.32 2.92
CA ASP A 192 -16.16 -9.11 4.15
C ASP A 192 -15.99 -10.61 3.86
N LEU A 193 -16.64 -11.12 2.81
CA LEU A 193 -16.45 -12.49 2.35
C LEU A 193 -15.05 -12.71 1.77
N ALA A 194 -14.54 -11.77 0.97
CA ALA A 194 -13.17 -11.82 0.46
C ALA A 194 -12.13 -11.84 1.60
N ARG A 195 -12.30 -10.99 2.60
CA ARG A 195 -11.45 -10.96 3.80
C ARG A 195 -11.50 -12.29 4.57
N SER A 196 -12.69 -12.90 4.67
CA SER A 196 -12.86 -14.19 5.34
C SER A 196 -12.14 -15.35 4.64
N VAL A 197 -12.30 -15.47 3.31
CA VAL A 197 -11.65 -16.54 2.54
C VAL A 197 -10.13 -16.36 2.48
N LEU A 198 -9.66 -15.13 2.29
CA LEU A 198 -8.23 -14.82 2.32
C LEU A 198 -7.65 -15.00 3.72
N GLY A 199 -8.37 -14.61 4.76
CA GLY A 199 -7.96 -14.89 6.14
C GLY A 199 -7.75 -16.39 6.38
N THR A 200 -8.61 -17.23 5.80
CA THR A 200 -8.48 -18.69 5.86
C THR A 200 -7.24 -19.20 5.13
N VAL A 201 -6.89 -18.64 3.96
CA VAL A 201 -5.65 -18.96 3.22
C VAL A 201 -4.41 -18.73 4.10
N PHE A 202 -4.42 -17.65 4.88
CA PHE A 202 -3.31 -17.30 5.78
C PHE A 202 -3.42 -17.93 7.19
N THR A 203 -4.38 -18.82 7.46
CA THR A 203 -4.52 -19.42 8.80
C THR A 203 -3.41 -20.42 9.10
N ALA A 204 -3.19 -21.38 8.19
CA ALA A 204 -2.15 -22.40 8.36
C ALA A 204 -0.77 -21.86 7.97
N ASN A 205 -0.70 -21.06 6.90
CA ASN A 205 0.54 -20.54 6.36
C ASN A 205 0.56 -19.03 6.39
N LYS A 206 1.42 -18.48 7.23
CA LYS A 206 1.54 -17.02 7.39
C LYS A 206 2.30 -16.35 6.25
N VAL A 207 2.98 -17.11 5.40
CA VAL A 207 3.71 -16.60 4.23
C VAL A 207 3.22 -17.33 2.99
N ARG A 208 2.82 -16.59 1.95
CA ARG A 208 2.34 -17.15 0.69
C ARG A 208 2.83 -16.37 -0.52
N SER A 209 3.23 -17.06 -1.58
CA SER A 209 3.43 -16.44 -2.89
C SER A 209 2.08 -16.14 -3.55
N MET A 210 2.06 -15.30 -4.61
CA MET A 210 0.84 -15.06 -5.39
C MET A 210 0.25 -16.36 -5.94
N GLN A 211 1.10 -17.24 -6.46
CA GLN A 211 0.70 -18.52 -7.05
C GLN A 211 0.08 -19.44 -5.99
N ALA A 212 0.67 -19.49 -4.79
CA ALA A 212 0.15 -20.28 -3.68
C ALA A 212 -1.19 -19.73 -3.18
N VAL A 213 -1.37 -18.39 -3.09
CA VAL A 213 -2.67 -17.79 -2.73
C VAL A 213 -3.76 -18.22 -3.72
N VAL A 214 -3.50 -18.12 -5.02
CA VAL A 214 -4.46 -18.54 -6.06
C VAL A 214 -4.78 -20.04 -5.97
N ARG A 215 -3.76 -20.89 -5.77
CA ARG A 215 -3.94 -22.33 -5.57
C ARG A 215 -4.83 -22.62 -4.36
N ASP A 216 -4.52 -22.02 -3.22
CA ASP A 216 -5.22 -22.25 -1.97
C ASP A 216 -6.67 -21.76 -2.04
N LEU A 217 -6.93 -20.64 -2.72
CA LEU A 217 -8.30 -20.16 -2.98
C LEU A 217 -9.10 -21.17 -3.82
N ARG A 218 -8.49 -21.78 -4.85
CA ARG A 218 -9.14 -22.83 -5.67
C ARG A 218 -9.44 -24.08 -4.84
N GLN A 219 -8.49 -24.52 -4.01
CA GLN A 219 -8.70 -25.65 -3.11
C GLN A 219 -9.79 -25.36 -2.07
N LEU A 220 -9.82 -24.14 -1.54
CA LEU A 220 -10.82 -23.70 -0.58
C LEU A 220 -12.22 -23.65 -1.21
N ALA A 221 -12.33 -23.15 -2.44
CA ALA A 221 -13.57 -23.19 -3.21
C ALA A 221 -14.08 -24.63 -3.43
N ALA A 222 -13.19 -25.56 -3.80
CA ALA A 222 -13.55 -26.97 -3.96
C ALA A 222 -14.03 -27.60 -2.64
N LYS A 223 -13.31 -27.32 -1.54
CA LYS A 223 -13.67 -27.78 -0.20
C LYS A 223 -15.06 -27.27 0.22
N TYR A 224 -15.35 -25.98 0.04
CA TYR A 224 -16.67 -25.43 0.35
C TYR A 224 -17.78 -26.01 -0.53
N ALA A 225 -17.52 -26.24 -1.82
CA ALA A 225 -18.49 -26.85 -2.73
C ALA A 225 -18.85 -28.30 -2.34
N SER A 226 -17.90 -29.07 -1.79
CA SER A 226 -18.15 -30.46 -1.37
C SER A 226 -18.93 -30.60 -0.05
N ASN A 227 -19.03 -29.54 0.75
CA ASN A 227 -19.61 -29.61 2.09
C ASN A 227 -21.09 -29.21 2.09
N ARG A 228 -21.98 -30.20 2.18
CA ARG A 228 -23.45 -30.03 2.06
C ARG A 228 -24.15 -29.51 3.33
N LYS A 229 -23.43 -29.23 4.41
CA LYS A 229 -24.04 -28.95 5.74
C LYS A 229 -24.53 -27.52 5.98
N ASP A 230 -23.99 -26.51 5.28
CA ASP A 230 -24.39 -25.08 5.45
C ASP A 230 -24.69 -24.42 4.09
N GLY A 231 -25.84 -24.74 3.50
CA GLY A 231 -26.13 -24.49 2.07
C GLY A 231 -25.93 -23.05 1.58
N SER A 232 -26.33 -22.02 2.32
CA SER A 232 -26.24 -20.63 1.83
C SER A 232 -24.91 -19.94 2.17
N LYS A 233 -24.38 -20.14 3.39
CA LYS A 233 -23.13 -19.50 3.84
C LYS A 233 -21.90 -20.09 3.17
N LEU A 234 -21.82 -21.43 3.06
CA LEU A 234 -20.71 -22.06 2.36
C LEU A 234 -20.76 -21.77 0.86
N GLN A 235 -21.94 -21.63 0.27
CA GLN A 235 -22.06 -21.22 -1.13
C GLN A 235 -21.53 -19.79 -1.35
N ALA A 236 -21.83 -18.86 -0.44
CA ALA A 236 -21.30 -17.50 -0.52
C ALA A 236 -19.76 -17.47 -0.40
N LEU A 237 -19.18 -18.25 0.52
CA LEU A 237 -17.73 -18.40 0.67
C LEU A 237 -17.08 -19.10 -0.53
N CYS A 238 -17.75 -20.11 -1.09
CA CYS A 238 -17.33 -20.79 -2.31
C CYS A 238 -17.26 -19.81 -3.48
N ASN A 239 -18.31 -19.02 -3.69
CA ASN A 239 -18.34 -18.00 -4.74
C ASN A 239 -17.26 -16.94 -4.51
N ALA A 240 -17.07 -16.48 -3.27
CA ALA A 240 -16.03 -15.51 -2.95
C ALA A 240 -14.61 -16.04 -3.24
N ALA A 241 -14.33 -17.29 -2.88
CA ALA A 241 -13.05 -17.94 -3.16
C ALA A 241 -12.81 -18.11 -4.67
N LYS A 242 -13.82 -18.54 -5.44
CA LYS A 242 -13.76 -18.65 -6.91
C LYS A 242 -13.51 -17.29 -7.57
N ASN A 243 -14.24 -16.28 -7.13
CA ASN A 243 -14.09 -14.92 -7.65
C ASN A 243 -12.68 -14.41 -7.40
N CYS A 244 -12.19 -14.49 -6.15
CA CYS A 244 -10.82 -14.07 -5.82
C CYS A 244 -9.76 -14.81 -6.65
N ALA A 245 -9.89 -16.13 -6.83
CA ALA A 245 -8.94 -16.94 -7.60
C ALA A 245 -8.93 -16.64 -9.11
N SER A 246 -9.95 -15.92 -9.61
CA SER A 246 -10.11 -15.57 -11.03
C SER A 246 -9.86 -14.09 -11.30
N LEU A 247 -9.58 -13.29 -10.27
CA LEU A 247 -9.26 -11.88 -10.42
C LEU A 247 -7.92 -11.68 -11.14
N PRO A 248 -7.76 -10.61 -11.92
CA PRO A 248 -6.46 -10.12 -12.34
C PRO A 248 -5.52 -9.92 -11.13
N HIS A 249 -4.22 -10.13 -11.30
CA HIS A 249 -3.25 -10.07 -10.20
C HIS A 249 -3.32 -8.75 -9.41
N ASP A 250 -3.52 -7.60 -10.06
CA ASP A 250 -3.61 -6.30 -9.38
C ASP A 250 -4.86 -6.15 -8.50
N GLU A 251 -5.97 -6.74 -8.93
CA GLU A 251 -7.21 -6.76 -8.14
C GLU A 251 -7.14 -7.76 -6.99
N LEU A 252 -6.61 -8.96 -7.25
CA LEU A 252 -6.35 -9.94 -6.21
C LEU A 252 -5.39 -9.39 -5.16
N ASN A 253 -4.33 -8.70 -5.60
CA ASN A 253 -3.37 -8.06 -4.72
C ASN A 253 -4.08 -7.07 -3.77
N ARG A 254 -4.96 -6.21 -4.30
CA ARG A 254 -5.77 -5.29 -3.46
C ARG A 254 -6.62 -6.02 -2.42
N LYS A 255 -7.17 -7.20 -2.74
CA LYS A 255 -7.91 -8.02 -1.77
C LYS A 255 -6.99 -8.67 -0.74
N ILE A 256 -5.81 -9.16 -1.14
CA ILE A 256 -4.82 -9.76 -0.22
C ILE A 256 -4.37 -8.75 0.84
N HIS A 257 -4.22 -7.47 0.48
CA HIS A 257 -3.85 -6.39 1.40
C HIS A 257 -4.83 -6.20 2.58
N LEU A 258 -6.05 -6.74 2.48
CA LEU A 258 -7.01 -6.78 3.59
C LEU A 258 -6.48 -7.61 4.77
N VAL A 259 -5.70 -8.66 4.51
CA VAL A 259 -5.28 -9.66 5.53
C VAL A 259 -3.76 -9.89 5.61
N ALA A 260 -3.01 -9.53 4.59
CA ALA A 260 -1.56 -9.73 4.51
C ALA A 260 -0.88 -8.48 3.93
N VAL A 261 0.45 -8.46 3.97
CA VAL A 261 1.27 -7.39 3.39
C VAL A 261 2.34 -7.97 2.47
N PRO A 262 2.66 -7.30 1.35
CA PRO A 262 3.75 -7.72 0.50
C PRO A 262 5.10 -7.52 1.21
N VAL A 263 5.95 -8.52 1.11
CA VAL A 263 7.35 -8.51 1.54
C VAL A 263 8.15 -9.14 0.41
N HIS A 264 8.77 -8.30 -0.43
CA HIS A 264 9.40 -8.71 -1.68
C HIS A 264 8.44 -9.46 -2.61
N SER A 265 8.71 -10.73 -2.94
CA SER A 265 7.91 -11.57 -3.83
C SER A 265 6.78 -12.34 -3.14
N VAL A 266 6.63 -12.22 -1.82
CA VAL A 266 5.66 -12.98 -1.02
C VAL A 266 4.74 -12.07 -0.22
N PHE A 267 3.66 -12.65 0.31
CA PHE A 267 2.71 -12.01 1.21
C PHE A 267 2.82 -12.61 2.60
N VAL A 268 2.93 -11.75 3.62
CA VAL A 268 2.98 -12.16 5.02
C VAL A 268 1.73 -11.70 5.75
N ALA A 269 1.06 -12.61 6.44
CA ALA A 269 -0.15 -12.33 7.21
C ALA A 269 0.12 -11.26 8.27
N LYS A 270 -0.63 -10.14 8.24
CA LYS A 270 -0.46 -9.09 9.24
C LYS A 270 -1.13 -9.49 10.55
N HIS A 271 -0.67 -8.96 11.66
CA HIS A 271 -1.36 -9.09 12.94
C HIS A 271 -2.21 -7.83 13.20
N GLU A 272 -3.42 -8.00 13.75
CA GLU A 272 -4.32 -6.87 14.04
C GLU A 272 -3.71 -5.89 15.05
N ASP A 273 -3.08 -6.43 16.10
CA ASP A 273 -2.24 -5.62 16.99
C ASP A 273 -0.96 -5.17 16.24
N LYS A 274 -0.87 -3.85 16.02
CA LYS A 274 0.29 -3.18 15.40
C LYS A 274 1.59 -3.41 16.16
N ARG A 275 1.53 -3.70 17.46
CA ARG A 275 2.70 -3.98 18.31
C ARG A 275 3.04 -5.47 18.40
N ALA A 276 2.34 -6.35 17.71
CA ALA A 276 2.70 -7.77 17.68
C ALA A 276 4.07 -7.99 17.02
N LEU A 277 4.84 -8.93 17.54
CA LEU A 277 6.18 -9.23 17.06
C LEU A 277 6.23 -9.60 15.57
N ARG A 278 5.20 -10.29 15.04
CA ARG A 278 5.11 -10.59 13.60
C ARG A 278 5.17 -9.33 12.73
N ASN A 279 4.55 -8.24 13.16
CA ASN A 279 4.60 -6.97 12.44
C ASN A 279 6.00 -6.32 12.48
N ILE A 280 6.82 -6.61 13.50
CA ILE A 280 8.22 -6.18 13.55
C ILE A 280 9.08 -6.97 12.58
N PHE A 281 8.89 -8.29 12.48
CA PHE A 281 9.59 -9.10 11.47
C PHE A 281 9.26 -8.65 10.05
N ILE A 282 7.96 -8.44 9.76
CA ILE A 282 7.49 -7.87 8.50
C ILE A 282 8.20 -6.56 8.20
N LEU A 283 8.25 -5.65 9.18
CA LEU A 283 8.93 -4.36 9.04
C LEU A 283 10.38 -4.57 8.67
N LEU A 284 11.11 -5.40 9.42
CA LEU A 284 12.54 -5.63 9.23
C LEU A 284 12.86 -6.24 7.86
N PHE A 285 12.15 -7.29 7.45
CA PHE A 285 12.37 -7.91 6.14
C PHE A 285 12.11 -6.92 5.01
N ARG A 286 11.08 -6.06 5.10
CA ARG A 286 10.85 -5.01 4.08
C ARG A 286 11.98 -3.99 3.93
N HIS A 287 12.87 -3.88 4.92
CA HIS A 287 14.07 -3.03 4.85
C HIS A 287 15.31 -3.77 4.38
N LYS A 288 15.23 -5.09 4.14
CA LYS A 288 16.30 -5.88 3.54
C LYS A 288 16.13 -5.93 2.03
N GLU A 289 17.18 -6.34 1.34
CA GLU A 289 17.08 -6.77 -0.06
C GLU A 289 16.26 -8.08 -0.15
N PRO A 290 15.67 -8.42 -1.31
CA PRO A 290 15.07 -9.73 -1.52
C PRO A 290 16.03 -10.86 -1.11
N ASN A 291 15.51 -11.85 -0.37
CA ASN A 291 16.29 -12.94 0.24
C ASN A 291 17.31 -12.51 1.31
N GLY A 292 17.26 -11.26 1.77
CA GLY A 292 18.07 -10.81 2.90
C GLY A 292 17.68 -11.51 4.21
N THR A 293 18.65 -11.62 5.11
CA THR A 293 18.48 -12.30 6.38
C THR A 293 18.36 -11.34 7.55
N LEU A 294 17.78 -11.83 8.65
CA LEU A 294 17.73 -11.15 9.94
C LEU A 294 18.48 -11.95 11.00
N THR A 295 19.04 -11.25 11.97
CA THR A 295 19.58 -11.81 13.20
C THR A 295 18.59 -11.66 14.36
N LYS A 296 18.70 -12.53 15.38
CA LYS A 296 17.92 -12.37 16.63
C LYS A 296 18.14 -11.00 17.27
N GLN A 297 19.37 -10.47 17.22
CA GLN A 297 19.74 -9.18 17.79
C GLN A 297 19.01 -8.01 17.11
N GLU A 298 18.95 -7.99 15.77
CA GLU A 298 18.19 -6.98 15.02
C GLU A 298 16.70 -7.00 15.40
N VAL A 299 16.12 -8.19 15.53
CA VAL A 299 14.72 -8.37 15.93
C VAL A 299 14.48 -7.82 17.33
N VAL A 300 15.32 -8.19 18.31
CA VAL A 300 15.19 -7.74 19.70
C VAL A 300 15.36 -6.22 19.81
N ALA A 301 16.34 -5.65 19.10
CA ALA A 301 16.56 -4.20 19.09
C ALA A 301 15.37 -3.44 18.50
N ALA A 302 14.82 -3.90 17.37
CA ALA A 302 13.64 -3.30 16.76
C ALA A 302 12.40 -3.44 17.65
N ALA A 303 12.24 -4.59 18.28
CA ALA A 303 11.15 -4.83 19.22
C ALA A 303 11.19 -3.90 20.44
N ALA A 304 12.36 -3.73 21.07
CA ALA A 304 12.53 -2.81 22.19
C ALA A 304 12.10 -1.38 21.82
N LYS A 305 12.42 -0.95 20.59
CA LYS A 305 12.03 0.36 20.06
C LYS A 305 10.52 0.50 19.82
N HIS A 306 9.84 -0.54 19.36
CA HIS A 306 8.48 -0.44 18.81
C HIS A 306 7.36 -1.03 19.70
N ILE A 307 7.63 -2.11 20.45
CA ILE A 307 6.62 -2.85 21.22
C ILE A 307 6.46 -2.26 22.64
N LYS A 308 7.49 -1.57 23.18
CA LYS A 308 7.51 -0.97 24.52
C LYS A 308 7.23 -1.97 25.67
N ARG A 309 7.51 -3.25 25.44
CA ARG A 309 7.57 -4.32 26.45
C ARG A 309 8.62 -5.34 26.03
N GLU A 310 9.04 -6.16 26.98
CA GLU A 310 9.89 -7.31 26.69
C GLU A 310 9.13 -8.37 25.87
N ILE A 311 9.87 -9.03 24.99
CA ILE A 311 9.40 -10.18 24.21
C ILE A 311 9.85 -11.44 24.94
N THR A 312 8.94 -12.40 25.06
CA THR A 312 9.27 -13.72 25.58
C THR A 312 9.93 -14.57 24.49
N ASP A 313 10.86 -15.45 24.86
CA ASP A 313 11.44 -16.39 23.90
C ASP A 313 10.35 -17.23 23.22
N ARG A 314 9.29 -17.61 23.93
CA ARG A 314 8.16 -18.34 23.34
C ARG A 314 7.50 -17.56 22.19
N GLU A 315 7.21 -16.27 22.39
CA GLU A 315 6.64 -15.41 21.36
C GLU A 315 7.58 -15.28 20.16
N TYR A 316 8.88 -15.12 20.41
CA TYR A 316 9.89 -15.07 19.36
C TYR A 316 9.92 -16.34 18.52
N HIS A 317 10.05 -17.52 19.15
CA HIS A 317 10.13 -18.79 18.44
C HIS A 317 8.83 -19.10 17.69
N GLN A 318 7.67 -18.72 18.24
CA GLN A 318 6.40 -18.86 17.53
C GLN A 318 6.41 -18.09 16.21
N VAL A 319 6.79 -16.82 16.24
CA VAL A 319 6.84 -16.00 15.01
C VAL A 319 7.88 -16.53 14.04
N VAL A 320 9.07 -16.93 14.52
CA VAL A 320 10.11 -17.53 13.66
C VAL A 320 9.57 -18.77 12.94
N THR A 321 8.93 -19.70 13.65
CA THR A 321 8.35 -20.91 13.04
C THR A 321 7.21 -20.58 12.06
N GLU A 322 6.42 -19.55 12.34
CA GLU A 322 5.33 -19.13 11.46
C GLU A 322 5.83 -18.60 10.12
N ILE A 323 6.87 -17.74 10.11
CA ILE A 323 7.22 -16.95 8.92
C ILE A 323 8.66 -17.10 8.40
N CYS A 324 9.57 -17.73 9.15
CA CYS A 324 10.98 -17.83 8.79
C CYS A 324 11.47 -19.28 8.63
N ILE A 325 12.64 -19.42 8.03
CA ILE A 325 13.52 -20.59 8.03
C ILE A 325 14.82 -20.16 8.70
N SER A 326 15.35 -20.96 9.63
CA SER A 326 16.66 -20.69 10.23
C SER A 326 17.75 -21.32 9.37
N THR A 327 18.78 -20.55 9.04
CA THR A 327 19.98 -21.07 8.36
C THR A 327 20.90 -21.77 9.36
N GLU A 328 21.90 -22.50 8.85
CA GLU A 328 22.91 -23.16 9.68
C GLU A 328 23.67 -22.17 10.58
N ASP A 329 23.92 -20.97 10.07
CA ASP A 329 24.58 -19.87 10.79
C ASP A 329 23.65 -19.13 11.79
N GLY A 330 22.41 -19.59 11.98
CA GLY A 330 21.44 -18.99 12.90
C GLY A 330 20.79 -17.70 12.39
N HIS A 331 20.96 -17.37 11.11
CA HIS A 331 20.24 -16.28 10.45
C HIS A 331 18.82 -16.70 10.09
N LEU A 332 17.91 -15.72 10.02
CA LEU A 332 16.51 -15.94 9.71
C LEU A 332 16.24 -15.48 8.28
N LEU A 333 15.79 -16.41 7.44
CA LEU A 333 15.33 -16.15 6.09
C LEU A 333 13.80 -16.17 6.07
N LEU A 334 13.17 -15.28 5.30
CA LEU A 334 11.73 -15.34 5.08
C LEU A 334 11.37 -16.59 4.26
N LYS A 335 10.29 -17.29 4.62
CA LYS A 335 9.78 -18.42 3.82
C LYS A 335 9.44 -17.98 2.39
N ASN A 336 9.66 -18.87 1.42
CA ASN A 336 9.35 -18.62 -0.01
C ASN A 336 7.84 -18.53 -0.31
N GLY A 337 7.00 -19.04 0.60
CA GLY A 337 5.54 -18.98 0.50
C GLY A 337 4.88 -19.95 -0.48
N ASP A 338 5.64 -20.82 -1.16
CA ASP A 338 5.09 -21.83 -2.09
C ASP A 338 4.68 -23.11 -1.37
N GLU A 339 5.42 -23.47 -0.33
CA GLU A 339 5.19 -24.65 0.50
C GLU A 339 4.15 -24.39 1.60
N PRO A 340 3.29 -25.38 1.92
CA PRO A 340 2.31 -25.31 2.99
C PRO A 340 2.84 -25.65 4.39
#